data_AF-A0A7R9TUZ5-F1
#
_entry.id   AF-A0A7R9TUZ5-F1
#
_cell.length_a   1.000
_cell.length_b   1.000
_cell.length_c   1.000
_cell.angle_alpha   90.00
_cell.angle_beta   90.00
_cell.angle_gamma   90.00
#
_symmetry.space_group_name_H-M   'P 1'
#
loop_
_entity.id
_entity.type
_entity.pdbx_description
1 polymer ?
#
loop_
_entity_poly.entity_id
_entity_poly.type
_entity_poly.pdbx_seq_one_letter_code
_entity_poly.pdbx_strand_id
1 'polypeptide(L)'
;WNLAGMATAFVLLNRAIQRVIPGISVGVPNADGSVESVDESHARMAFVVFTAALFFNVNAAAFSIHDSKRKLNLQVAYISTIAAYTHYEMAEGRDWYVNTFGPSGEVVSFSGLRQLEWACTTPILLLLVQNLHAFVFAALPRAMGPKKTSLTTTRDGTTKA
;
A
#
# COMPACT_ATOMS: atom_id res chain seq x y z
N TRP A 1 -14.10 -7.46 -0.78
CA TRP A 1 -13.38 -6.18 -0.69
C TRP A 1 -14.40 -5.07 -0.54
N ASN A 2 -14.61 -4.60 0.70
CA ASN A 2 -15.49 -3.45 0.98
C ASN A 2 -14.60 -2.22 1.19
N LEU A 3 -14.30 -1.53 0.09
CA LEU A 3 -13.40 -0.37 0.08
C LEU A 3 -13.88 0.74 1.03
N ALA A 4 -15.16 1.10 0.94
CA ALA A 4 -15.77 2.14 1.75
C ALA A 4 -15.69 1.80 3.25
N GLY A 5 -16.09 0.58 3.62
CA GLY A 5 -16.07 0.15 5.02
C GLY A 5 -14.66 0.18 5.64
N MET A 6 -13.65 -0.24 4.88
CA MET A 6 -12.26 -0.23 5.35
C MET A 6 -11.69 1.19 5.45
N ALA A 7 -12.03 2.08 4.51
CA ALA A 7 -11.61 3.48 4.57
C ALA A 7 -12.31 4.22 5.72
N THR A 8 -13.60 3.98 5.95
CA THR A 8 -14.33 4.53 7.09
C THR A 8 -13.72 4.05 8.41
N ALA A 9 -13.37 2.77 8.54
CA ALA A 9 -12.71 2.25 9.72
C ALA A 9 -11.39 2.97 10.02
N PHE A 10 -10.59 3.28 8.99
CA PHE A 10 -9.37 4.07 9.15
C PHE A 10 -9.64 5.48 9.69
N VAL A 11 -10.61 6.19 9.11
CA VAL A 11 -10.98 7.54 9.57
C VAL A 11 -11.46 7.51 11.01
N LEU A 12 -12.29 6.53 11.37
CA LEU A 12 -12.77 6.36 12.75
C LEU A 12 -11.63 6.03 13.71
N LEU A 13 -10.69 5.18 13.30
CA LEU A 13 -9.50 4.84 14.09
C LEU A 13 -8.63 6.07 14.34
N ASN A 14 -8.34 6.87 13.30
CA ASN A 14 -7.61 8.13 13.44
C ASN A 14 -8.29 9.06 14.45
N ARG A 15 -9.61 9.27 14.30
CA ARG A 15 -10.39 10.13 15.21
C ARG A 15 -10.47 9.57 16.63
N ALA A 16 -10.48 8.25 16.81
CA ALA A 16 -10.46 7.62 18.13
C ALA A 16 -9.10 7.81 18.82
N ILE A 17 -8.00 7.61 18.10
CA ILE A 17 -6.63 7.81 18.59
C ILE A 17 -6.43 9.25 19.06
N GLN A 18 -6.85 10.22 18.24
CA GLN A 18 -6.77 11.65 18.58
C GLN A 18 -7.55 12.02 19.85
N ARG A 19 -8.57 11.25 20.24
CA ARG A 19 -9.36 11.50 21.46
C ARG A 19 -8.77 10.85 22.72
N VAL A 20 -7.99 9.77 22.55
CA VAL A 20 -7.61 8.88 23.66
C VAL A 20 -6.16 9.09 24.10
N ILE A 21 -5.27 9.59 23.24
CA ILE A 21 -3.85 9.77 23.60
C ILE A 21 -3.60 11.17 24.19
N PRO A 22 -3.47 11.30 25.52
CA PRO A 22 -2.95 12.53 26.12
C PRO A 22 -1.49 12.73 25.71
N GLY A 23 -1.11 13.95 25.32
CA GLY A 23 0.27 14.27 24.91
C GLY A 23 0.53 14.22 23.41
N ILE A 24 -0.51 14.10 22.57
CA ILE A 24 -0.41 14.50 21.16
C ILE A 24 0.05 15.96 21.12
N SER A 25 1.26 16.20 20.65
CA SER A 25 1.67 17.56 20.28
C SER A 25 1.29 17.78 18.81
N VAL A 26 0.96 19.02 18.48
CA VAL A 26 0.74 19.45 17.09
C VAL A 26 2.08 19.58 16.33
N GLY A 27 3.18 19.13 16.96
CA GLY A 27 4.51 18.88 16.42
C GLY A 27 5.61 19.14 17.45
N VAL A 28 6.89 19.04 17.04
CA VAL A 28 8.04 19.28 17.93
C VAL A 28 8.48 20.72 17.81
N PRO A 29 8.57 21.48 18.92
CA PRO A 29 9.24 22.76 18.90
C PRO A 29 10.74 22.53 18.62
N ASN A 30 11.19 23.01 17.47
CA ASN A 30 12.59 23.23 17.17
C ASN A 30 13.18 24.24 18.17
N ALA A 31 14.52 24.32 18.22
CA ALA A 31 15.22 25.25 19.10
C ALA A 31 14.88 26.73 18.84
N ASP A 32 14.35 27.04 17.66
CA ASP A 32 13.87 28.37 17.24
C ASP A 32 12.37 28.60 17.52
N GLY A 33 11.66 27.62 18.09
CA GLY A 33 10.22 27.65 18.35
C GLY A 33 9.34 27.29 17.15
N SER A 34 9.91 26.98 15.98
CA SER A 34 9.15 26.43 14.85
C SER A 34 8.72 24.99 15.14
N VAL A 35 7.64 24.54 14.52
CA VAL A 35 7.13 23.18 14.74
C VAL A 35 7.57 22.30 13.57
N GLU A 36 8.30 21.20 13.83
CA GLU A 36 8.64 20.23 12.79
C GLU A 36 7.34 19.62 12.25
N SER A 37 7.02 19.94 10.99
CA SER A 37 5.83 19.45 10.30
C SER A 37 6.17 19.02 8.87
N VAL A 38 5.43 18.07 8.33
CA VAL A 38 5.48 17.76 6.90
C VAL A 38 5.21 19.03 6.10
N ASP A 39 6.08 19.33 5.13
CA ASP A 39 5.91 20.51 4.27
C ASP A 39 4.57 20.44 3.52
N GLU A 40 3.79 21.51 3.64
CA GLU A 40 2.42 21.60 3.13
C GLU A 40 2.37 21.36 1.61
N SER A 41 3.35 21.89 0.87
CA SER A 41 3.39 21.76 -0.59
C SER A 41 3.62 20.31 -1.02
N HIS A 42 4.49 19.59 -0.31
CA HIS A 42 4.73 18.17 -0.53
C HIS A 42 3.49 17.34 -0.17
N ALA A 43 2.82 17.65 0.96
CA ALA A 43 1.59 16.97 1.36
C ALA A 43 0.47 17.17 0.33
N ARG A 44 0.29 18.40 -0.19
CA ARG A 44 -0.70 18.69 -1.25
C ARG A 44 -0.41 17.96 -2.55
N MET A 45 0.84 17.92 -2.98
CA MET A 45 1.23 17.17 -4.18
C MET A 45 0.96 15.67 -4.02
N ALA A 46 1.31 15.10 -2.87
CA ALA A 46 1.03 13.70 -2.58
C ALA A 46 -0.48 13.42 -2.57
N PHE A 47 -1.28 14.29 -1.96
CA PHE A 47 -2.74 14.19 -1.98
C PHE A 47 -3.30 14.13 -3.42
N VAL A 48 -2.85 15.01 -4.31
CA VAL A 48 -3.29 15.03 -5.71
C VAL A 48 -2.92 13.72 -6.43
N VAL A 49 -1.68 13.25 -6.27
CA VAL A 49 -1.20 12.02 -6.92
C VAL A 49 -1.99 10.80 -6.45
N PHE A 50 -2.18 10.63 -5.14
CA PHE A 50 -2.93 9.49 -4.61
C PHE A 50 -4.42 9.57 -4.95
N THR A 51 -4.99 10.77 -5.02
CA THR A 51 -6.38 10.95 -5.48
C THR A 51 -6.54 10.57 -6.95
N ALA A 52 -5.61 10.97 -7.81
CA ALA A 52 -5.61 10.57 -9.22
C ALA A 52 -5.49 9.03 -9.36
N ALA A 53 -4.57 8.42 -8.59
CA ALA A 53 -4.42 6.97 -8.55
C ALA A 53 -5.69 6.26 -8.06
N LEU A 54 -6.38 6.82 -7.06
CA LEU A 54 -7.66 6.30 -6.58
C LEU A 54 -8.70 6.26 -7.71
N PHE A 55 -8.93 7.37 -8.40
CA PHE A 55 -9.90 7.44 -9.49
C PHE A 55 -9.56 6.46 -10.61
N PHE A 56 -8.28 6.39 -11.01
CA PHE A 56 -7.84 5.44 -12.02
C PHE A 56 -8.14 3.99 -11.63
N ASN A 57 -7.81 3.59 -10.40
CA ASN A 57 -7.97 2.21 -9.95
C ASN A 57 -9.44 1.84 -9.69
N VAL A 58 -10.27 2.76 -9.21
CA VAL A 58 -11.72 2.54 -9.10
C VAL A 58 -12.35 2.37 -10.48
N ASN A 59 -11.97 3.21 -11.43
CA ASN A 59 -12.42 3.10 -12.82
C ASN A 59 -11.98 1.76 -13.44
N ALA A 60 -10.71 1.39 -13.29
CA ALA A 60 -10.17 0.13 -13.78
C ALA A 60 -10.86 -1.09 -13.12
N ALA A 61 -11.21 -1.01 -11.83
CA ALA A 61 -11.96 -2.06 -11.14
C ALA A 61 -13.40 -2.18 -11.65
N ALA A 62 -14.08 -1.04 -11.87
CA ALA A 62 -15.47 -0.99 -12.34
C ALA A 62 -15.65 -1.62 -13.72
N PHE A 63 -14.68 -1.40 -14.62
CA PHE A 63 -14.70 -1.94 -15.98
C PHE A 63 -13.95 -3.28 -16.14
N SER A 64 -13.51 -3.89 -15.04
CA SER A 64 -12.77 -5.15 -15.12
C SER A 64 -13.69 -6.35 -15.28
N ILE A 65 -13.48 -7.12 -16.36
CA ILE A 65 -14.20 -8.38 -16.61
C ILE A 65 -13.65 -9.53 -15.74
N HIS A 66 -12.37 -9.45 -15.33
CA HIS A 66 -11.73 -10.49 -14.53
C HIS A 66 -11.76 -10.16 -13.04
N ASP A 67 -12.30 -11.06 -12.22
CA ASP A 67 -12.39 -10.87 -10.77
C ASP A 67 -11.03 -10.68 -10.08
N SER A 68 -9.98 -11.34 -10.59
CA SER A 68 -8.60 -11.18 -10.09
C SER A 68 -8.07 -9.77 -10.32
N LYS A 69 -8.24 -9.22 -11.54
CA LYS A 69 -7.85 -7.86 -11.89
C LYS A 69 -8.70 -6.83 -11.13
N ARG A 70 -10.00 -7.09 -10.95
CA ARG A 70 -10.88 -6.26 -10.12
C ARG A 70 -10.38 -6.16 -8.68
N LYS A 71 -10.07 -7.30 -8.05
CA LYS A 71 -9.56 -7.36 -6.67
C LYS A 71 -8.22 -6.63 -6.52
N LEU A 72 -7.31 -6.79 -7.49
CA LEU A 72 -6.04 -6.08 -7.53
C LEU A 72 -6.24 -4.56 -7.56
N ASN A 73 -7.09 -4.07 -8.47
CA ASN A 73 -7.36 -2.63 -8.57
C ASN A 73 -8.07 -2.09 -7.31
N LEU A 74 -8.96 -2.87 -6.67
CA LEU A 74 -9.57 -2.47 -5.40
C LEU A 74 -8.57 -2.40 -4.23
N GLN A 75 -7.53 -3.24 -4.23
CA GLN A 75 -6.44 -3.17 -3.25
C GLN A 75 -5.62 -1.89 -3.42
N VAL A 76 -5.24 -1.56 -4.66
CA VAL A 76 -4.52 -0.32 -4.96
C VAL A 76 -5.40 0.90 -4.67
N ALA A 77 -6.69 0.86 -5.03
CA ALA A 77 -7.65 1.91 -4.68
C ALA A 77 -7.75 2.12 -3.16
N TYR A 78 -7.73 1.05 -2.36
CA TYR A 78 -7.69 1.17 -0.90
C TYR A 78 -6.44 1.91 -0.42
N ILE A 79 -5.26 1.48 -0.85
CA ILE A 79 -3.99 2.14 -0.48
C ILE A 79 -4.02 3.62 -0.86
N SER A 80 -4.42 3.93 -2.10
CA SER A 80 -4.54 5.30 -2.58
C SER A 80 -5.54 6.13 -1.77
N THR A 81 -6.65 5.54 -1.33
CA THR A 81 -7.64 6.25 -0.49
C THR A 81 -7.05 6.63 0.87
N ILE A 82 -6.37 5.69 1.53
CA ILE A 82 -5.76 5.90 2.84
C ILE A 82 -4.63 6.94 2.77
N ALA A 83 -3.79 6.84 1.75
CA ALA A 83 -2.70 7.79 1.50
C ALA A 83 -3.24 9.19 1.14
N ALA A 84 -4.25 9.28 0.27
CA ALA A 84 -4.88 10.56 -0.08
C ALA A 84 -5.48 11.23 1.16
N TYR A 85 -6.26 10.50 1.96
CA TYR A 85 -6.83 11.06 3.19
C TYR A 85 -5.75 11.53 4.18
N THR A 86 -4.69 10.72 4.35
CA THR A 86 -3.58 11.06 5.25
C THR A 86 -2.87 12.34 4.81
N HIS A 87 -2.51 12.44 3.54
CA HIS A 87 -1.85 13.62 2.99
C HIS A 87 -2.75 14.85 2.94
N TYR A 88 -4.07 14.68 2.80
CA TYR A 88 -5.04 15.76 2.95
C TYR A 88 -5.05 16.32 4.38
N GLU A 89 -5.14 15.47 5.40
CA GLU A 89 -5.10 15.95 6.79
C GLU A 89 -3.75 16.59 7.14
N MET A 90 -2.63 16.07 6.61
CA MET A 90 -1.31 16.69 6.76
C MET A 90 -1.23 18.07 6.10
N ALA A 91 -1.75 18.20 4.87
CA ALA A 91 -1.79 19.47 4.14
C ALA A 91 -2.64 20.54 4.84
N GLU A 92 -3.55 20.12 5.71
CA GLU A 92 -4.40 20.99 6.51
C GLU A 92 -3.84 21.26 7.91
N GLY A 93 -2.61 20.79 8.19
CA GLY A 93 -1.97 20.94 9.50
C GLY A 93 -2.65 20.13 10.61
N ARG A 94 -3.46 19.12 10.27
CA ARG A 94 -4.18 18.25 11.23
C ARG A 94 -3.42 16.97 11.55
N ASP A 95 -2.12 16.96 11.27
CA ASP A 95 -1.25 15.88 11.68
C ASP A 95 -1.03 15.90 13.19
N TRP A 96 -0.76 14.74 13.75
CA TRP A 96 -0.47 14.56 15.17
C TRP A 96 0.85 13.86 15.32
N TYR A 97 1.64 14.33 16.29
CA TYR A 97 2.99 13.87 16.50
C TYR A 97 3.11 13.14 17.84
N VAL A 98 3.93 12.08 17.84
CA VAL A 98 4.29 11.34 19.05
C VAL A 98 5.75 11.62 19.33
N ASN A 99 6.01 12.18 20.51
CA ASN A 99 7.35 12.50 20.96
C ASN A 99 7.90 11.35 21.80
N THR A 100 9.15 10.98 21.55
CA THR A 100 9.90 10.01 22.34
C THR A 100 11.29 10.56 22.64
N PHE A 101 11.92 10.06 23.69
CA PHE A 101 13.32 10.37 23.96
C PHE A 101 14.21 9.36 23.25
N GLY A 102 15.15 9.86 22.46
CA GLY A 102 16.21 9.09 21.86
C GLY A 102 17.23 8.62 22.90
N PRO A 103 18.13 7.68 22.54
CA PRO A 103 19.15 7.15 23.45
C PRO A 103 20.10 8.21 24.02
N SER A 104 20.28 9.32 23.29
CA SER A 104 21.09 10.49 23.66
C SER A 104 20.34 11.52 24.52
N GLY A 105 19.06 11.28 24.83
CA GLY A 105 18.19 12.25 25.51
C GLY A 105 17.58 13.30 24.58
N GLU A 106 17.83 13.24 23.27
CA GLU A 106 17.19 14.11 22.28
C GLU A 106 15.70 13.77 22.13
N VAL A 107 14.85 14.79 21.97
CA VAL A 107 13.43 14.56 21.66
C VAL A 107 13.34 14.24 20.18
N VAL A 108 12.91 13.01 19.87
CA VAL A 108 12.60 12.57 18.50
C VAL A 108 11.09 12.54 18.35
N SER A 109 10.60 12.93 17.19
CA SER A 109 9.18 12.84 16.90
C SER A 109 8.89 12.24 15.55
N PHE A 110 7.72 11.64 15.47
CA PHE A 110 7.22 11.05 14.26
C PHE A 110 5.75 11.40 14.08
N SER A 111 5.38 11.63 12.82
CA SER A 111 4.00 11.80 12.40
C SER A 111 3.23 10.51 12.68
N GLY A 112 2.32 10.58 13.64
CA GLY A 112 1.48 9.47 14.01
C GLY A 112 0.46 9.13 12.93
N LEU A 113 -0.05 10.14 12.21
CA LEU A 113 -0.94 9.91 11.07
C LEU A 113 -0.22 9.14 9.96
N ARG A 114 1.05 9.44 9.71
CA ARG A 114 1.89 8.69 8.77
C ARG A 114 2.13 7.25 9.21
N GLN A 115 2.38 7.02 10.49
CA GLN A 115 2.53 5.65 11.01
C GLN A 115 1.22 4.86 10.89
N LEU A 116 0.08 5.52 11.12
CA LEU A 116 -1.23 4.89 10.97
C LEU A 116 -1.52 4.52 9.51
N GLU A 117 -1.22 5.43 8.58
CA GLU A 117 -1.27 5.15 7.13
C GLU A 117 -0.46 3.90 6.80
N TRP A 118 0.80 3.84 7.22
CA TRP A 118 1.69 2.72 6.96
C TRP A 118 1.20 1.41 7.57
N ALA A 119 0.66 1.45 8.79
CA ALA A 119 0.09 0.27 9.44
C ALA A 119 -1.08 -0.33 8.63
N CYS A 120 -1.85 0.50 7.91
CA CYS A 120 -2.98 0.06 7.11
C CYS A 120 -2.62 -0.27 5.65
N THR A 121 -1.64 0.40 5.05
CA THR A 121 -1.29 0.21 3.64
C THR A 121 -0.22 -0.85 3.42
N THR A 122 0.78 -0.95 4.31
CA THR A 122 1.94 -1.83 4.14
C THR A 122 1.57 -3.32 4.07
N PRO A 123 0.70 -3.87 4.93
CA PRO A 123 0.31 -5.29 4.82
C PRO A 123 -0.35 -5.61 3.47
N ILE A 124 -1.13 -4.67 2.92
CA ILE A 124 -1.81 -4.84 1.63
C ILE A 124 -0.82 -4.71 0.48
N LEU A 125 0.16 -3.81 0.58
CA LEU A 125 1.27 -3.72 -0.39
C LEU A 125 2.04 -5.04 -0.46
N LEU A 126 2.33 -5.67 0.68
CA LEU A 126 3.01 -6.98 0.71
C LEU A 126 2.17 -8.06 0.00
N LEU A 127 0.86 -8.11 0.26
CA LEU A 127 -0.04 -9.04 -0.43
C LEU A 127 -0.13 -8.75 -1.93
N LEU A 128 -0.14 -7.47 -2.32
CA LEU A 128 -0.14 -7.05 -3.73
C LEU A 128 1.11 -7.56 -4.45
N VAL A 129 2.29 -7.35 -3.86
CA VAL A 129 3.56 -7.82 -4.43
C VAL A 129 3.57 -9.34 -4.59
N GLN A 130 3.10 -10.08 -3.58
CA GLN A 130 2.98 -11.54 -3.66
C GLN A 130 2.02 -12.00 -4.77
N ASN A 131 0.86 -11.34 -4.89
CA ASN A 131 -0.11 -11.63 -5.95
C ASN A 131 0.43 -11.29 -7.34
N LEU A 132 1.22 -10.22 -7.46
CA LEU A 132 1.89 -9.84 -8.70
C LEU A 132 2.95 -10.87 -9.07
N HIS A 133 3.76 -11.33 -8.11
CA HIS A 133 4.76 -12.38 -8.34
C HIS A 133 4.08 -13.66 -8.84
N ALA A 134 3.00 -14.10 -8.19
CA ALA A 134 2.23 -15.26 -8.63
C ALA A 134 1.68 -15.08 -10.06
N PHE A 135 1.22 -13.87 -10.41
CA PHE A 135 0.75 -13.56 -11.76
C PHE A 135 1.87 -13.60 -12.80
N VAL A 136 3.03 -13.00 -12.50
CA VAL A 136 4.21 -13.01 -13.37
C VAL A 136 4.69 -14.45 -13.60
N PHE A 137 4.81 -15.27 -12.55
CA PHE A 137 5.24 -16.66 -12.67
C PHE A 137 4.22 -17.54 -13.41
N ALA A 138 2.92 -17.25 -13.30
CA ALA A 138 1.89 -17.93 -14.09
C ALA A 138 1.88 -17.51 -15.56
N ALA A 139 2.35 -16.30 -15.87
CA ALA A 139 2.41 -15.74 -17.22
C ALA A 139 3.72 -16.02 -17.97
N LEU A 140 4.77 -16.47 -17.28
CA LEU A 140 5.98 -16.94 -17.95
C LEU A 140 5.63 -18.12 -18.87
N PRO A 141 6.14 -18.16 -20.12
CA PRO A 141 6.02 -19.35 -20.95
C PRO A 141 6.53 -20.53 -20.14
N ARG A 142 5.75 -21.62 -20.03
CA ARG A 142 6.26 -22.89 -19.50
C ARG A 142 7.39 -23.33 -20.42
N ALA A 143 8.62 -22.90 -20.14
CA ALA A 143 9.80 -23.35 -20.83
C ALA A 143 9.90 -24.85 -20.55
N MET A 144 9.54 -25.65 -21.56
CA MET A 144 9.79 -27.07 -21.71
C MET A 144 9.56 -27.92 -20.45
N GLY A 145 8.33 -28.44 -20.30
CA GLY A 145 8.19 -29.74 -19.66
C GLY A 145 9.07 -30.76 -20.40
N PRO A 146 9.70 -31.72 -19.70
CA PRO A 146 10.58 -32.69 -20.34
C PRO A 146 9.82 -33.35 -21.49
N LYS A 147 10.40 -33.30 -22.69
CA LYS A 147 9.90 -33.98 -23.88
C LYS A 147 9.75 -35.44 -23.46
N LYS A 148 8.52 -35.91 -23.22
CA LYS A 148 8.27 -37.35 -23.09
C LYS A 148 8.62 -37.94 -24.45
N THR A 149 9.83 -38.44 -24.58
CA THR A 149 10.22 -39.30 -25.69
C THR A 149 9.36 -40.54 -25.54
N SER A 150 8.19 -40.53 -26.17
CA SER A 150 7.41 -41.73 -26.39
C SER A 150 8.29 -42.63 -27.25
N LEU A 151 9.01 -43.56 -26.60
CA LEU A 151 9.60 -44.70 -27.27
C LEU A 151 8.43 -45.53 -27.81
N THR A 152 8.02 -45.21 -29.03
CA THR A 152 7.19 -46.10 -29.82
C THR A 152 8.09 -47.27 -30.21
N THR A 153 8.06 -48.34 -29.42
CA THR A 153 8.58 -49.64 -29.86
C THR A 153 7.70 -50.09 -31.03
N THR A 154 8.13 -49.81 -32.25
CA THR A 154 7.61 -50.48 -33.42
C THR A 154 7.91 -51.96 -33.28
N ARG A 155 6.84 -52.75 -33.33
CA ARG A 155 6.87 -54.20 -33.36
C ARG A 155 7.33 -54.65 -34.76
N ASP A 156 8.57 -54.33 -35.12
CA ASP A 156 9.23 -54.99 -36.24
C ASP A 156 10.74 -55.01 -36.01
N GLY A 157 11.27 -56.20 -35.79
CA GLY A 157 12.62 -56.45 -35.31
C GLY A 157 13.65 -56.40 -36.43
N THR A 158 14.01 -55.20 -36.91
CA THR A 158 15.22 -55.04 -37.73
C THR A 158 16.01 -53.79 -37.35
N THR A 159 17.15 -54.02 -36.71
CA THR A 159 18.27 -53.08 -36.62
C THR A 159 19.06 -53.12 -37.93
N LYS A 160 19.36 -51.96 -38.51
CA LYS A 160 20.50 -51.80 -39.42
C LYS A 160 21.46 -50.78 -38.82
N ALA A 161 22.74 -51.13 -38.88
CA ALA A 161 23.89 -50.40 -38.33
C ALA A 161 24.12 -49.06 -39.03
#